data_AF-A0A5K0Y9A3-F1
#
_entry.id   AF-A0A5K0Y9A3-F1
#
_cell.length_a   1.000
_cell.length_b   1.000
_cell.length_c   1.000
_cell.angle_alpha   90.00
_cell.angle_beta   90.00
_cell.angle_gamma   90.00
#
_symmetry.space_group_name_H-M   'P 1'
#
loop_
_entity.id
_entity.type
_entity.pdbx_description
1 polymer ?
#
loop_
_entity_poly.entity_id
_entity_poly.type
_entity_poly.pdbx_seq_one_letter_code
_entity_poly.pdbx_strand_id
1 'polypeptide(L)' 'VDVPSCFVGLVLENCKLPYPNHGHVILADPSPILFYPISGNEVRCLVDIPGQKVPSIANGEMAKYLSTVVAPQ' A
#
# COMPACT_ATOMS: atom_id res chain seq x y z
N VAL A 1 -23.11 -2.52 8.92
CA VAL A 1 -22.19 -1.68 8.13
C VAL A 1 -21.29 -2.62 7.38
N ASP A 2 -21.25 -2.53 6.05
CA ASP A 2 -20.41 -3.39 5.23
C ASP A 2 -18.96 -2.89 5.23
N VAL A 3 -17.99 -3.82 5.19
CA VAL A 3 -16.56 -3.51 5.08
C VAL A 3 -16.12 -3.77 3.64
N PRO A 4 -15.97 -2.72 2.81
CA PRO A 4 -15.72 -2.88 1.38
C PRO A 4 -14.30 -3.32 1.06
N SER A 5 -13.33 -2.94 1.90
CA SER A 5 -11.91 -3.21 1.71
C SER A 5 -11.14 -3.05 3.02
N CYS A 6 -9.86 -3.43 2.98
CA CYS A 6 -8.91 -3.23 4.07
C CYS A 6 -7.63 -2.58 3.54
N PHE A 7 -7.04 -1.69 4.33
CA PHE A 7 -5.71 -1.17 4.03
C PHE A 7 -4.63 -2.06 4.63
N VAL A 8 -3.63 -2.37 3.80
CA VAL A 8 -2.37 -2.96 4.25
C VAL A 8 -1.30 -1.89 4.24
N GLY A 9 -0.76 -1.61 5.42
CA GLY A 9 0.23 -0.56 5.62
C GLY A 9 1.66 -1.09 5.58
N LEU A 10 2.49 -0.45 4.77
CA LEU A 10 3.94 -0.62 4.75
C LEU A 10 4.64 0.65 5.23
N VAL A 11 5.80 0.49 5.84
CA VAL A 11 6.75 1.57 6.10
C VAL A 11 7.90 1.39 5.13
N LEU A 12 8.11 2.38 4.27
CA LEU A 12 9.18 2.38 3.28
C LEU A 12 10.29 3.30 3.77
N GLU A 13 11.44 2.72 4.06
CA GLU A 13 12.62 3.45 4.50
C GLU A 13 13.39 4.01 3.29
N ASN A 14 13.90 5.21 3.44
CA ASN A 14 14.74 5.90 2.45
C ASN A 14 14.08 6.07 1.07
N CYS A 15 12.75 6.04 1.01
CA CYS A 15 11.97 6.28 -0.20
C CYS A 15 11.76 7.79 -0.40
N LYS A 16 12.14 8.31 -1.59
CA LYS A 16 11.90 9.71 -1.96
C LYS A 16 10.68 9.82 -2.84
N LEU A 17 9.66 10.54 -2.37
CA LEU A 17 8.48 10.84 -3.17
C LEU A 17 8.78 11.93 -4.21
N PRO A 18 8.14 11.90 -5.40
CA PRO A 18 8.41 12.85 -6.48
C PRO A 18 8.20 14.33 -6.10
N TYR A 19 7.26 14.59 -5.20
CA TYR A 19 6.89 15.94 -4.76
C TYR A 19 6.99 16.05 -3.25
N PRO A 20 7.98 16.79 -2.70
CA PRO A 20 8.10 17.01 -1.27
C PRO A 20 6.83 17.65 -0.69
N ASN A 21 6.51 17.32 0.56
CA ASN A 21 5.37 17.86 1.32
C ASN A 21 3.98 17.56 0.74
N HIS A 22 3.87 16.61 -0.20
CA HIS A 22 2.59 16.16 -0.75
C HIS A 22 2.44 14.66 -0.52
N GLY A 23 1.21 14.24 -0.21
CA GLY A 23 0.83 12.83 -0.33
C GLY A 23 0.57 12.48 -1.80
N HIS A 24 0.75 11.21 -2.17
CA HIS A 24 0.57 10.71 -3.51
C HIS A 24 -0.54 9.66 -3.49
N VAL A 25 -1.46 9.78 -4.43
CA VAL A 25 -2.47 8.75 -4.73
C VAL A 25 -2.06 8.14 -6.06
N ILE A 26 -1.80 6.84 -6.06
CA ILE A 26 -1.52 6.06 -7.27
C ILE A 26 -2.80 5.34 -7.66
N LEU A 27 -3.26 5.57 -8.88
CA LEU A 27 -4.41 4.88 -9.46
C LEU A 27 -3.91 3.59 -10.12
N ALA A 28 -3.78 2.53 -9.33
CA ALA A 28 -3.39 1.20 -9.79
C ALA A 28 -4.61 0.28 -9.95
N ASP A 29 -4.44 -0.82 -10.68
CA ASP A 29 -5.38 -1.94 -10.70
C ASP A 29 -5.01 -2.97 -9.62
N PRO A 30 -5.94 -3.51 -8.81
CA PRO A 30 -7.38 -3.27 -8.81
C PRO A 30 -7.84 -2.04 -8.01
N SER A 31 -6.94 -1.43 -7.24
CA SER A 31 -7.31 -0.49 -6.17
C SER A 31 -6.22 0.57 -5.96
N PRO A 32 -6.57 1.75 -5.42
CA PRO A 32 -5.62 2.84 -5.23
C PRO A 32 -4.58 2.55 -4.14
N ILE A 33 -3.42 3.18 -4.27
CA ILE A 33 -2.33 3.14 -3.28
C ILE A 33 -2.04 4.55 -2.80
N LEU A 34 -1.91 4.74 -1.48
CA LEU A 34 -1.57 6.02 -0.87
C LEU A 34 -0.13 6.03 -0.39
N PHE A 35 0.61 7.08 -0.68
CA PHE A 35 1.92 7.34 -0.12
C PHE A 35 1.94 8.68 0.59
N TYR A 36 2.53 8.75 1.78
CA TYR A 36 2.81 10.02 2.44
C TYR A 36 3.98 9.90 3.41
N PRO A 37 4.81 10.95 3.55
CA PRO A 37 5.89 10.95 4.52
C PRO A 37 5.32 10.92 5.94
N ILE A 38 5.91 10.09 6.79
CA ILE A 38 5.57 10.04 8.23
C ILE A 38 6.74 10.47 9.12
N SER A 39 7.95 10.51 8.55
CA SER A 39 9.16 11.05 9.19
C SER A 39 10.13 11.56 8.11
N GLY A 40 11.34 11.94 8.51
CA GLY A 40 12.37 12.41 7.57
C GLY A 40 12.97 11.31 6.67
N ASN A 41 12.80 10.04 7.03
CA ASN A 41 13.32 8.88 6.29
C ASN A 41 12.28 7.79 6.02
N GLU A 42 11.05 7.92 6.52
CA GLU A 42 10.00 6.92 6.33
C GLU A 42 8.81 7.50 5.55
N VAL A 43 8.32 6.69 4.62
CA VAL A 43 7.08 6.92 3.89
C VAL A 43 6.09 5.82 4.25
N ARG A 44 4.89 6.21 4.66
CA ARG A 44 3.76 5.29 4.76
C ARG A 44 3.26 4.98 3.36
N CYS A 45 3.16 3.70 3.03
CA CYS A 45 2.42 3.19 1.88
C CYS A 45 1.18 2.45 2.39
N LEU A 46 0.00 2.75 1.85
CA LEU A 46 -1.26 2.06 2.14
C LEU A 46 -1.80 1.49 0.84
N VAL A 47 -1.86 0.17 0.76
CA VAL A 47 -2.47 -0.55 -0.37
C VAL A 47 -3.90 -0.89 0.02
N ASP A 48 -4.86 -0.44 -0.79
CA ASP A 48 -6.26 -0.87 -0.66
C ASP A 48 -6.43 -2.28 -1.22
N ILE A 49 -6.92 -3.20 -0.39
CA ILE A 49 -7.24 -4.57 -0.78
C ILE A 49 -8.75 -4.74 -0.74
N PRO A 50 -9.41 -4.90 -1.91
CA PRO A 50 -10.86 -5.01 -1.97
C PRO A 50 -11.36 -6.34 -1.39
N GLY A 51 -12.54 -6.30 -0.78
CA GLY A 51 -13.21 -7.47 -0.23
C GLY A 51 -12.91 -7.74 1.25
N GLN A 52 -13.64 -8.71 1.81
CA GLN A 52 -13.58 -9.02 3.24
C GLN A 52 -12.39 -9.93 3.63
N LYS A 53 -11.81 -10.65 2.66
CA LYS A 53 -10.70 -11.58 2.90
C LYS A 53 -9.41 -10.97 2.37
N VAL A 54 -8.52 -10.63 3.29
CA VAL A 54 -7.15 -10.21 2.96
C VAL A 54 -6.21 -11.42 2.90
N PRO A 55 -5.18 -11.42 2.03
CA PRO A 55 -4.13 -12.43 2.05
C PRO A 55 -3.49 -12.56 3.45
N SER A 56 -3.08 -13.76 3.83
CA SER A 56 -2.45 -13.94 5.14
C SER A 56 -1.04 -13.36 5.18
N ILE A 57 -0.73 -12.61 6.24
CA ILE A 57 0.62 -12.12 6.50
C ILE A 57 1.49 -13.27 7.05
N ALA A 58 0.92 -14.11 7.92
CA ALA A 58 1.66 -15.14 8.66
C ALA A 58 2.25 -16.23 7.76
N ASN A 59 1.64 -16.51 6.61
CA ASN A 59 2.12 -17.52 5.66
C ASN A 59 2.79 -16.92 4.40
N GLY A 60 2.98 -15.60 4.36
CA GLY A 60 3.63 -14.90 3.24
C GLY A 60 2.76 -14.64 2.01
N GLU A 61 1.48 -15.02 2.00
CA GLU A 61 0.56 -14.72 0.89
C GLU A 61 0.45 -13.22 0.61
N MET A 62 0.47 -12.39 1.67
CA MET A 62 0.47 -10.94 1.52
C MET A 62 1.70 -10.43 0.76
N ALA A 63 2.89 -10.91 1.10
CA ALA A 63 4.12 -10.51 0.40
C ALA A 63 4.10 -10.95 -1.06
N LYS A 64 3.57 -12.16 -1.33
CA LYS A 64 3.36 -12.64 -2.70
C LYS A 64 2.38 -11.76 -3.46
N TYR A 65 1.22 -11.44 -2.88
CA TYR A 65 0.21 -10.58 -3.50
C TYR A 65 0.78 -9.20 -3.85
N LEU A 66 1.45 -8.55 -2.91
CA LEU A 66 2.06 -7.24 -3.13
C LEU A 66 3.09 -7.25 -4.26
N SER A 67 3.93 -8.30 -4.33
CA SER A 67 4.99 -8.40 -5.35
C SER A 67 4.48 -8.81 -6.74
N THR A 68 3.45 -9.65 -6.83
CA THR A 68 2.99 -10.18 -8.12
C THR A 68 1.77 -9.46 -8.70
N VAL A 69 0.98 -8.77 -7.87
CA VAL A 69 -0.27 -8.10 -8.30
C VAL A 69 -0.13 -6.58 -8.24
N VAL A 70 0.38 -6.05 -7.13
CA VAL A 70 0.35 -4.60 -6.86
C VAL A 70 1.56 -3.87 -7.45
N ALA A 71 2.78 -4.37 -7.19
CA ALA A 71 4.03 -3.71 -7.57
C ALA A 71 4.36 -3.57 -9.08
N PRO A 72 3.90 -4.44 -10.01
CA PRO A 72 4.33 -4.38 -11.41
C PRO A 72 3.83 -3.21 -12.27
N GLN A 73 2.99 -2.31 -11.74
CA GLN A 73 2.33 -1.21 -12.46
C GLN A 73 2.92 0.14 -12.07
#